data_AF-A0A1Q7VYX0-F1
#
_entry.id   AF-A0A1Q7VYX0-F1
#
_cell.length_a   1.000
_cell.length_b   1.000
_cell.length_c   1.000
_cell.angle_alpha   90.00
_cell.angle_beta   90.00
_cell.angle_gamma   90.00
#
_symmetry.space_group_name_H-M   'P 1'
#
loop_
_entity.id
_entity.type
_entity.pdbx_description
1 polymer ?
#
loop_
_entity_poly.entity_id
_entity_poly.type
_entity_poly.pdbx_seq_one_letter_code
_entity_poly.pdbx_strand_id
1 'polypeptide(L)'
;MTDDSTAVDVLSLEDFQATLANRLSEVDSVIAGLNRDLGTPPALGAFLDAKTMAADFDTRRQDYADRLQRLRTAIVAAQTATATIITNYRTTEQLNHASAADIARQLGGVGAALEGGPTGG
;
A
#
# COMPACT_ATOMS: atom_id res chain seq x y z
N MET A 1 26.13 -16.01 -18.83
CA MET A 1 26.11 -16.32 -17.39
C MET A 1 25.21 -15.28 -16.71
N THR A 2 23.96 -15.20 -17.14
CA THR A 2 23.07 -14.04 -16.87
C THR A 2 21.60 -14.43 -16.62
N ASP A 3 21.24 -15.72 -16.68
CA ASP A 3 19.84 -16.15 -16.44
C ASP A 3 19.53 -16.36 -14.95
N ASP A 4 20.49 -16.82 -14.14
CA ASP A 4 20.23 -17.14 -12.73
C ASP A 4 19.86 -15.92 -11.88
N SER A 5 20.42 -14.73 -12.17
CA SER A 5 20.11 -13.51 -11.41
C SER A 5 18.69 -13.03 -11.65
N THR A 6 18.21 -13.11 -12.89
CA THR A 6 16.88 -12.61 -13.28
C THR A 6 15.78 -13.53 -12.75
N ALA A 7 15.99 -14.85 -12.80
CA ALA A 7 15.07 -15.81 -12.20
C ALA A 7 14.93 -15.64 -10.67
N VAL A 8 16.05 -15.37 -9.98
CA VAL A 8 16.05 -15.09 -8.54
C VAL A 8 15.33 -13.78 -8.21
N ASP A 9 15.43 -12.75 -9.06
CA ASP A 9 14.71 -11.48 -8.87
C ASP A 9 13.18 -11.66 -9.05
N VAL A 10 12.73 -12.44 -10.04
CA VAL A 10 11.30 -12.71 -10.25
C VAL A 10 10.72 -13.50 -9.07
N LEU A 11 11.42 -14.52 -8.58
CA LEU A 11 10.98 -15.27 -7.40
C LEU A 11 10.90 -14.37 -6.15
N SER A 12 11.88 -13.47 -5.97
CA SER A 12 11.87 -12.50 -4.88
C SER A 12 10.71 -11.50 -4.97
N LEU A 13 10.32 -11.11 -6.20
CA LEU A 13 9.15 -10.25 -6.43
C LEU A 13 7.83 -10.98 -6.16
N GLU A 14 7.74 -12.27 -6.46
CA GLU A 14 6.58 -13.11 -6.13
C GLU A 14 6.43 -13.30 -4.61
N ASP A 15 7.52 -13.56 -3.90
CA ASP A 15 7.53 -13.63 -2.44
C ASP A 15 7.14 -12.29 -1.80
N PHE A 16 7.61 -11.18 -2.37
CA PHE A 16 7.20 -9.84 -1.95
C PHE A 16 5.70 -9.62 -2.19
N GLN A 17 5.15 -10.07 -3.32
CA GLN A 17 3.72 -9.99 -3.61
C GLN A 17 2.89 -10.79 -2.60
N ALA A 18 3.33 -11.99 -2.23
CA ALA A 18 2.69 -12.80 -1.19
C ALA A 18 2.72 -12.09 0.17
N THR A 19 3.85 -11.45 0.50
CA THR A 19 3.97 -10.64 1.72
C THR A 19 3.00 -9.46 1.71
N LEU A 20 2.89 -8.72 0.60
CA LEU A 20 1.93 -7.62 0.47
C LEU A 20 0.48 -8.10 0.57
N ALA A 21 0.15 -9.28 0.05
CA ALA A 21 -1.19 -9.85 0.17
C ALA A 21 -1.56 -10.15 1.63
N ASN A 22 -0.63 -10.71 2.40
CA ASN A 22 -0.82 -10.94 3.83
C ASN A 22 -1.02 -9.62 4.58
N ARG A 23 -0.18 -8.60 4.28
CA ARG A 23 -0.33 -7.27 4.89
C ARG A 23 -1.64 -6.58 4.52
N LEU A 24 -2.12 -6.75 3.29
CA LEU A 24 -3.42 -6.23 2.89
C LEU A 24 -4.56 -6.88 3.69
N SER A 25 -4.52 -8.21 3.85
CA SER A 25 -5.50 -8.95 4.65
C SER A 25 -5.50 -8.53 6.12
N GLU A 26 -4.33 -8.29 6.70
CA GLU A 26 -4.20 -7.75 8.06
C GLU A 26 -4.84 -6.36 8.17
N VAL A 27 -4.54 -5.46 7.24
CA VAL A 27 -5.11 -4.09 7.23
C VAL A 27 -6.63 -4.13 7.08
N ASP A 28 -7.15 -4.95 6.15
CA ASP A 28 -8.60 -5.12 5.96
C ASP A 28 -9.28 -5.67 7.22
N SER A 29 -8.62 -6.60 7.93
CA SER A 29 -9.12 -7.14 9.21
C SER A 29 -9.15 -6.08 10.31
N VAL A 30 -8.13 -5.22 10.39
CA VAL A 30 -8.07 -4.13 11.35
C VAL A 30 -9.15 -3.07 11.05
N ILE A 31 -9.36 -2.72 9.77
CA ILE A 31 -10.44 -1.80 9.37
C ILE A 31 -11.80 -2.38 9.74
N ALA A 32 -12.04 -3.67 9.47
CA ALA A 32 -13.27 -4.34 9.85
C ALA A 32 -13.48 -4.34 11.37
N GLY A 33 -12.43 -4.62 12.15
CA GLY A 33 -12.45 -4.55 13.61
C GLY A 33 -12.75 -3.16 14.13
N LEU A 34 -12.11 -2.11 13.57
CA LEU A 34 -12.37 -0.72 13.94
C LEU A 34 -13.85 -0.35 13.73
N ASN A 35 -14.43 -0.76 12.60
CA ASN A 35 -15.83 -0.47 12.31
C ASN A 35 -16.80 -1.28 13.19
N ARG A 36 -16.48 -2.55 13.46
CA ARG A 36 -17.32 -3.43 14.30
C ARG A 36 -17.29 -3.01 15.76
N ASP A 37 -16.10 -2.79 16.30
CA ASP A 37 -15.88 -2.64 17.74
C ASP A 37 -15.97 -1.17 18.18
N LEU A 38 -15.64 -0.24 17.29
CA LEU A 38 -15.56 1.19 17.60
C LEU A 38 -16.45 2.06 16.71
N GLY A 39 -17.24 1.49 15.79
CA GLY A 39 -18.06 2.25 14.84
C GLY A 39 -19.17 3.10 15.48
N THR A 40 -19.49 2.84 16.75
CA THR A 40 -20.43 3.67 17.53
C THR A 40 -19.68 4.36 18.67
N PRO A 41 -19.78 5.70 18.81
CA PRO A 41 -19.21 6.40 19.95
C PRO A 41 -19.76 5.86 21.28
N PRO A 42 -18.95 5.82 22.35
CA PRO A 42 -19.41 5.35 23.65
C PRO A 42 -20.51 6.27 24.21
N ALA A 43 -21.58 5.66 24.73
CA ALA A 43 -22.65 6.40 25.40
C ALA A 43 -22.22 6.81 26.82
N LEU A 44 -21.49 7.92 26.92
CA LEU A 44 -20.94 8.44 28.18
C LEU A 44 -21.92 9.30 29.00
N GLY A 45 -23.18 9.43 28.53
CA GLY A 45 -24.21 10.28 29.14
C GLY A 45 -24.37 11.64 28.46
N ALA A 46 -25.14 12.54 29.09
CA ALA A 46 -25.57 13.81 28.48
C ALA A 46 -24.89 15.07 29.06
N PHE A 47 -24.02 14.91 30.06
CA PHE A 47 -23.24 16.01 30.63
C PHE A 47 -22.26 16.58 29.59
N LEU A 48 -21.83 17.83 29.76
CA LEU A 48 -20.98 18.51 28.78
C LEU A 48 -19.69 17.73 28.49
N ASP A 49 -18.99 17.29 29.55
CA ASP A 49 -17.74 16.53 29.42
C ASP A 49 -17.93 15.20 28.69
N ALA A 50 -19.07 14.53 28.92
CA ALA A 50 -19.41 13.28 28.24
C ALA A 50 -19.58 13.49 26.72
N LYS A 51 -20.19 14.61 26.31
CA LYS A 51 -20.32 14.96 24.89
C LYS A 51 -18.97 15.28 24.26
N THR A 52 -18.12 16.03 24.97
CA THR A 52 -16.76 16.34 24.51
C THR A 52 -15.92 15.08 24.34
N MET A 53 -15.93 14.18 25.32
CA MET A 53 -15.21 12.90 25.23
C MET A 53 -15.72 12.01 24.09
N ALA A 54 -17.03 11.96 23.85
CA ALA A 54 -17.59 11.21 22.74
C ALA A 54 -17.16 11.77 21.37
N ALA A 55 -17.09 13.11 21.24
CA ALA A 55 -16.60 13.77 20.03
C ALA A 55 -15.09 13.55 19.81
N ASP A 56 -14.28 13.62 20.87
CA ASP A 56 -12.85 13.34 20.81
C ASP A 56 -12.57 11.88 20.43
N PHE A 57 -13.36 10.95 20.97
CA PHE A 57 -13.30 9.54 20.60
C PHE A 57 -13.57 9.34 19.11
N ASP A 58 -14.65 9.94 18.58
CA ASP A 58 -14.99 9.80 17.16
C ASP A 58 -13.95 10.45 16.25
N THR A 59 -13.41 11.60 16.65
CA THR A 59 -12.31 12.27 15.93
C THR A 59 -11.09 11.35 15.83
N ARG A 60 -10.65 10.77 16.95
CA ARG A 60 -9.51 9.82 16.97
C ARG A 60 -9.80 8.57 16.14
N ARG A 61 -11.02 8.04 16.22
CA ARG A 61 -11.44 6.88 15.43
C ARG A 61 -11.37 7.17 13.93
N GLN A 62 -11.86 8.34 13.49
CA GLN A 62 -11.79 8.78 12.10
C GLN A 62 -10.34 8.94 11.63
N ASP A 63 -9.48 9.56 12.43
CA ASP A 63 -8.04 9.69 12.15
C ASP A 63 -7.37 8.33 11.91
N TYR A 64 -7.68 7.32 12.75
CA TYR A 64 -7.15 5.97 12.55
C TYR A 64 -7.73 5.29 11.32
N ALA A 65 -9.02 5.46 11.05
CA ALA A 65 -9.66 4.92 9.84
C ALA A 65 -8.99 5.46 8.57
N ASP A 66 -8.73 6.77 8.51
CA ASP A 66 -8.08 7.42 7.38
C ASP A 66 -6.65 6.92 7.18
N ARG A 67 -5.88 6.76 8.26
CA ARG A 67 -4.52 6.22 8.21
C ARG A 67 -4.50 4.78 7.68
N LEU A 68 -5.44 3.94 8.12
CA LEU A 68 -5.57 2.56 7.65
C LEU A 68 -5.96 2.51 6.16
N GLN A 69 -6.87 3.39 5.71
CA GLN A 69 -7.24 3.49 4.30
C GLN A 69 -6.08 3.93 3.41
N ARG A 70 -5.26 4.88 3.86
CA ARG A 70 -4.03 5.29 3.16
C ARG A 70 -3.04 4.13 3.05
N LEU A 71 -2.84 3.38 4.14
CA LEU A 71 -1.98 2.20 4.14
C LEU A 71 -2.48 1.13 3.17
N ARG A 72 -3.78 0.83 3.21
CA ARG A 72 -4.43 -0.10 2.27
C ARG A 72 -4.17 0.30 0.82
N THR A 73 -4.37 1.58 0.50
CA THR A 73 -4.17 2.14 -0.84
C THR A 73 -2.72 2.00 -1.29
N ALA A 74 -1.76 2.28 -0.40
CA ALA A 74 -0.33 2.13 -0.70
C ALA A 74 0.05 0.65 -0.96
N ILE A 75 -0.48 -0.30 -0.20
CA ILE A 75 -0.23 -1.72 -0.40
C ILE A 75 -0.79 -2.18 -1.76
N VAL A 76 -2.00 -1.76 -2.12
CA VAL A 76 -2.60 -2.09 -3.44
C VAL A 76 -1.81 -1.48 -4.59
N ALA A 77 -1.33 -0.24 -4.45
CA ALA A 77 -0.47 0.39 -5.43
C ALA A 77 0.86 -0.38 -5.61
N ALA A 78 1.48 -0.79 -4.50
CA ALA A 78 2.68 -1.61 -4.51
C ALA A 78 2.44 -2.96 -5.20
N GLN A 79 1.35 -3.67 -4.89
CA GLN A 79 0.98 -4.92 -5.56
C GLN A 79 0.81 -4.73 -7.08
N THR A 80 0.15 -3.64 -7.48
CA THR A 80 -0.07 -3.33 -8.90
C THR A 80 1.24 -3.03 -9.62
N ALA A 81 2.13 -2.27 -8.99
CA ALA A 81 3.47 -1.99 -9.52
C ALA A 81 4.30 -3.27 -9.64
N THR A 82 4.35 -4.11 -8.59
CA THR A 82 5.06 -5.40 -8.60
C THR A 82 4.51 -6.34 -9.67
N ALA A 83 3.19 -6.47 -9.80
CA ALA A 83 2.58 -7.30 -10.84
C ALA A 83 2.91 -6.80 -12.26
N THR A 84 2.94 -5.48 -12.45
CA THR A 84 3.36 -4.86 -13.71
C THR A 84 4.82 -5.16 -14.01
N ILE A 85 5.70 -5.06 -13.01
CA ILE A 85 7.12 -5.39 -13.12
C ILE A 85 7.29 -6.87 -13.51
N ILE A 86 6.67 -7.81 -12.78
CA ILE A 86 6.72 -9.24 -13.09
C ILE A 86 6.21 -9.52 -14.52
N THR A 87 5.11 -8.88 -14.92
CA THR A 87 4.55 -9.04 -16.28
C THR A 87 5.54 -8.53 -17.32
N ASN A 88 6.12 -7.35 -17.12
CA ASN A 88 7.13 -6.79 -18.00
C ASN A 88 8.39 -7.66 -18.05
N TYR A 89 8.82 -8.28 -16.94
CA TYR A 89 9.94 -9.22 -16.96
C TYR A 89 9.60 -10.48 -17.74
N ARG A 90 8.42 -11.07 -17.53
CA ARG A 90 8.00 -12.26 -18.28
C ARG A 90 7.84 -11.98 -19.78
N THR A 91 7.31 -10.81 -20.15
CA THR A 91 7.21 -10.42 -21.57
C THR A 91 8.55 -9.98 -22.14
N THR A 92 9.42 -9.34 -21.36
CA THR A 92 10.77 -8.95 -21.79
C THR A 92 11.67 -10.17 -21.91
N GLU A 93 11.67 -11.14 -21.00
CA GLU A 93 12.38 -12.41 -21.19
C GLU A 93 11.83 -13.18 -22.40
N GLN A 94 10.52 -13.09 -22.69
CA GLN A 94 9.94 -13.61 -23.92
C GLN A 94 10.31 -12.79 -25.17
N LEU A 95 10.73 -11.53 -25.04
CA LEU A 95 11.01 -10.62 -26.15
C LEU A 95 12.50 -10.29 -26.37
N ASN A 96 13.38 -10.41 -25.36
CA ASN A 96 14.75 -9.87 -25.32
C ASN A 96 15.44 -10.22 -23.97
N HIS A 97 16.54 -10.98 -23.86
CA HIS A 97 17.88 -10.66 -24.39
C HIS A 97 18.32 -9.17 -24.41
N ALA A 98 17.57 -8.20 -23.87
CA ALA A 98 17.84 -6.75 -23.90
C ALA A 98 16.80 -6.00 -23.02
N SER A 99 17.06 -5.03 -22.15
CA SER A 99 18.23 -4.27 -21.70
C SER A 99 17.86 -3.69 -20.32
N ALA A 100 18.77 -3.74 -19.33
CA ALA A 100 18.53 -3.35 -17.94
C ALA A 100 18.27 -1.84 -17.70
N ALA A 101 18.30 -1.01 -18.74
CA ALA A 101 18.23 0.44 -18.63
C ALA A 101 16.80 1.01 -18.43
N ASP A 102 15.75 0.22 -18.63
CA ASP A 102 14.35 0.68 -18.52
C ASP A 102 13.83 0.66 -17.06
N ILE A 103 14.30 -0.28 -16.25
CA ILE A 103 13.85 -0.49 -14.87
C ILE A 103 14.24 0.67 -13.95
N ALA A 104 15.46 1.21 -14.11
CA ALA A 104 15.94 2.37 -13.34
C ALA A 104 15.10 3.64 -13.60
N ARG A 105 14.52 3.77 -14.80
CA ARG A 105 13.66 4.90 -15.17
C ARG A 105 12.28 4.81 -14.52
N GLN A 106 11.72 3.61 -14.44
CA GLN A 106 10.40 3.40 -13.81
C GLN A 106 10.46 3.61 -12.28
N LEU A 107 11.55 3.17 -11.63
CA LEU A 107 11.75 3.31 -10.19
C LEU A 107 12.07 4.76 -9.76
N GLY A 108 12.76 5.55 -10.59
CA GLY A 108 13.00 6.97 -10.33
C GLY A 108 11.71 7.81 -10.29
N GLY A 109 10.68 7.42 -11.02
CA GLY A 109 9.37 8.08 -10.99
C GLY A 109 8.58 7.86 -9.69
N VAL A 110 8.84 6.76 -8.98
CA VAL A 110 8.18 6.45 -7.70
C VAL A 110 8.71 7.35 -6.58
N GLY A 111 9.99 7.72 -6.62
CA GLY A 111 10.57 8.71 -5.69
C GLY A 111 9.93 10.10 -5.84
N ALA A 112 9.69 10.54 -7.07
CA ALA A 112 9.03 11.83 -7.34
C ALA A 112 7.55 11.84 -6.88
N ALA A 113 6.86 10.70 -6.93
CA ALA A 113 5.49 10.59 -6.45
C ALA A 113 5.37 10.66 -4.91
N LEU A 114 6.47 10.41 -4.18
CA LEU A 114 6.54 10.45 -2.73
C LEU A 114 6.96 11.83 -2.18
N GLU A 115 7.64 12.66 -2.98
CA GLU A 115 8.11 14.00 -2.55
C GLU A 115 7.18 15.17 -2.92
N GLY A 116 6.17 14.95 -3.77
CA GLY A 116 5.17 15.96 -4.11
C GLY A 116 5.18 16.33 -5.60
N GLY A 117 4.01 16.25 -6.22
CA GLY A 117 3.80 16.49 -7.66
C GLY A 117 4.06 17.94 -8.13
N PRO A 118 3.69 18.22 -9.39
CA PRO A 118 4.58 18.65 -10.46
C PRO A 118 4.86 20.16 -10.44
N THR A 119 6.12 20.55 -10.70
CA THR A 119 6.44 21.90 -11.16
C THR A 119 6.98 21.81 -12.59
N GLY A 120 6.07 22.05 -13.54
CA GLY A 120 6.44 22.30 -14.93
C GLY A 120 7.17 23.64 -15.10
N GLY A 121 7.86 23.76 -16.24
CA GLY A 121 8.58 24.96 -16.69
C GLY A 121 9.76 24.59 -17.55
#